data_AF-A0A843M5K2-F1
#
_entry.id   AF-A0A843M5K2-F1
#
_cell.length_a   1.000
_cell.length_b   1.000
_cell.length_c   1.000
_cell.angle_alpha   90.00
_cell.angle_beta   90.00
_cell.angle_gamma   90.00
#
_symmetry.space_group_name_H-M   'P 1'
#
loop_
_entity.id
_entity.type
_entity.pdbx_description
1 polymer ?
#
loop_
_entity_poly.entity_id
_entity_poly.type
_entity_poly.pdbx_seq_one_letter_code
_entity_poly.pdbx_strand_id
1 'polypeptide(L)'
;MNLTTRQEVQITTDPSRQWLPRISGDQVVWIDERNGNWDMYGHNLSYQKEYQVSSGQDNEAWPDISNGTVVYVEYVKRTQPNLMVIKMPDVVR
;
A
#
# COMPACT_ATOMS: atom_id res chain seq x y z
N MET A 1 7.38 15.33 6.58
CA MET A 1 8.25 16.52 6.71
C MET A 1 9.64 16.15 7.20
N ASN A 2 10.70 16.51 6.48
CA ASN A 2 12.03 16.62 7.06
C ASN A 2 12.02 17.81 8.02
N LEU A 3 12.24 17.55 9.31
CA LEU A 3 12.08 18.57 10.35
C LEU A 3 13.13 19.68 10.30
N THR A 4 14.25 19.44 9.60
CA THR A 4 15.33 20.42 9.43
C THR A 4 15.14 21.23 8.15
N THR A 5 14.86 20.59 7.02
CA THR A 5 14.70 21.27 5.72
C THR A 5 13.28 21.75 5.48
N ARG A 6 12.32 21.35 6.32
CA ARG A 6 10.88 21.57 6.15
C ARG A 6 10.30 21.03 4.84
N GLN A 7 11.03 20.14 4.17
CA GLN A 7 10.60 19.56 2.91
C GLN A 7 9.67 18.37 3.15
N GLU A 8 8.61 18.29 2.36
CA GLU A 8 7.73 17.13 2.25
C GLU A 8 7.85 16.52 0.86
N VAL A 9 7.70 15.21 0.78
CA VAL A 9 7.71 14.48 -0.49
C VAL A 9 6.37 13.76 -0.58
N GLN A 10 5.60 14.12 -1.60
CA GLN A 10 4.43 13.35 -1.99
C GLN A 10 4.92 12.11 -2.75
N ILE A 11 4.51 10.92 -2.28
CA ILE A 11 4.92 9.63 -2.87
C ILE A 11 3.85 9.03 -3.79
N THR A 12 2.65 9.61 -3.82
CA THR A 12 1.53 9.19 -4.68
C THR A 12 1.37 10.16 -5.85
N THR A 13 1.03 9.66 -7.03
CA THR A 13 0.76 10.51 -8.21
C THR A 13 -0.69 10.46 -8.68
N ASP A 14 -1.44 9.45 -8.26
CA ASP A 14 -2.84 9.28 -8.65
C ASP A 14 -3.76 10.25 -7.88
N PRO A 15 -4.75 10.87 -8.51
CA PRO A 15 -5.66 11.83 -7.86
C PRO A 15 -6.73 11.17 -6.99
N SER A 16 -6.87 9.84 -7.03
CA SER A 16 -7.85 9.10 -6.25
C SER A 16 -7.55 9.19 -4.75
N ARG A 17 -8.43 8.64 -3.93
CA ARG A 17 -8.21 8.70 -2.50
C ARG A 17 -7.18 7.64 -2.07
N GLN A 18 -6.19 8.08 -1.30
CA GLN A 18 -5.22 7.19 -0.65
C GLN A 18 -5.34 7.25 0.86
N TRP A 19 -5.36 6.09 1.53
CA TRP A 19 -5.65 6.01 2.95
C TRP A 19 -4.84 4.95 3.70
N LEU A 20 -4.88 5.08 5.03
CA LEU A 20 -4.38 4.10 5.98
C LEU A 20 -2.94 3.64 5.68
N PRO A 21 -1.97 4.57 5.48
CA PRO A 21 -0.61 4.17 5.19
C PRO A 21 0.02 3.41 6.36
N ARG A 22 0.95 2.51 6.04
CA ARG A 22 1.85 1.81 6.96
C ARG A 22 3.24 1.77 6.37
N ILE A 23 4.25 1.59 7.21
CA ILE A 23 5.65 1.59 6.79
C ILE A 23 6.47 0.58 7.60
N SER A 24 7.36 -0.14 6.92
CA SER A 24 8.39 -0.97 7.52
C SER A 24 9.69 -0.79 6.74
N GLY A 25 10.72 -0.22 7.39
CA GLY A 25 11.94 0.19 6.69
C GLY A 25 11.63 1.21 5.58
N ASP A 26 12.06 0.90 4.36
CA ASP A 26 11.82 1.74 3.18
C ASP A 26 10.52 1.41 2.43
N GLN A 27 9.75 0.43 2.89
CA GLN A 27 8.53 -0.01 2.23
C GLN A 27 7.30 0.63 2.86
N VAL A 28 6.56 1.40 2.08
CA VAL A 28 5.29 2.00 2.43
C VAL A 28 4.17 1.23 1.74
N VAL A 29 3.06 0.96 2.44
CA VAL A 29 1.81 0.42 1.86
C VAL A 29 0.64 1.32 2.22
N TRP A 30 -0.35 1.42 1.34
CA TRP A 30 -1.60 2.15 1.57
C TRP A 30 -2.74 1.54 0.76
N ILE A 31 -3.96 1.98 1.07
CA ILE A 31 -5.15 1.70 0.27
C ILE A 31 -5.32 2.79 -0.77
N ASP A 32 -5.58 2.41 -2.01
CA ASP A 32 -5.80 3.31 -3.15
C ASP A 32 -7.14 3.01 -3.83
N GLU A 33 -7.98 4.04 -4.06
CA GLU A 33 -9.29 3.89 -4.72
C GLU A 33 -9.26 4.01 -6.25
N ARG A 34 -8.07 4.08 -6.88
CA ARG A 34 -7.94 4.43 -8.31
C ARG A 34 -8.61 3.47 -9.29
N ASN A 35 -8.89 2.25 -8.87
CA ASN A 35 -9.52 1.22 -9.70
C ASN A 35 -11.02 1.01 -9.41
N GLY A 36 -11.65 1.87 -8.60
CA GLY A 36 -13.09 1.80 -8.27
C GLY A 36 -13.44 0.81 -7.15
N ASN A 37 -12.43 0.14 -6.60
CA ASN A 37 -12.44 -0.67 -5.39
C ASN A 37 -11.30 -0.23 -4.48
N TRP A 38 -11.17 -0.85 -3.31
CA TRP A 38 -10.01 -0.65 -2.44
C TRP A 38 -8.92 -1.63 -2.84
N ASP A 39 -7.84 -1.12 -3.42
CA ASP A 39 -6.66 -1.91 -3.74
C ASP A 39 -5.49 -1.52 -2.84
N MET A 40 -4.55 -2.44 -2.67
CA MET A 40 -3.32 -2.17 -1.97
C MET A 40 -2.23 -1.71 -2.93
N TYR A 41 -1.63 -0.57 -2.62
CA TYR A 41 -0.46 -0.05 -3.31
C TYR A 41 0.71 0.07 -2.35
N GLY A 42 1.91 0.08 -2.91
CA GLY A 42 3.14 0.23 -2.16
C GLY A 42 4.15 1.11 -2.88
N HIS A 43 5.07 1.67 -2.09
CA HIS A 43 6.18 2.49 -2.56
C HIS A 43 7.44 2.08 -1.82
N ASN A 44 8.55 1.95 -2.55
CA ASN A 44 9.85 1.85 -1.92
C ASN A 44 10.58 3.18 -1.95
N LEU A 45 10.99 3.66 -0.78
CA LEU A 45 11.64 4.96 -0.61
C LEU A 45 13.08 5.00 -1.11
N SER A 46 13.84 3.88 -1.07
CA SER A 46 15.24 3.89 -1.51
C SER A 46 15.41 3.82 -3.03
N TYR A 47 14.45 3.30 -3.79
CA TYR A 47 14.46 3.35 -5.27
C TYR A 47 13.29 4.12 -5.90
N GLN A 48 12.48 4.81 -5.09
CA GLN A 48 11.43 5.76 -5.52
C GLN A 48 10.46 5.15 -6.55
N LYS A 49 9.93 3.97 -6.26
CA LYS A 49 9.04 3.25 -7.18
C LYS A 49 7.77 2.79 -6.50
N GLU A 50 6.65 3.12 -7.13
CA GLU A 50 5.31 2.67 -6.79
C GLU A 50 5.00 1.34 -7.49
N TYR A 51 4.21 0.49 -6.83
CA TYR A 51 3.71 -0.76 -7.38
C TYR A 51 2.35 -1.10 -6.75
N GLN A 52 1.50 -1.74 -7.55
CA GLN A 52 0.28 -2.36 -7.05
C GLN A 52 0.66 -3.65 -6.31
N VAL A 53 0.19 -3.79 -5.06
CA VAL A 53 0.44 -4.94 -4.20
C VAL A 53 -0.66 -5.99 -4.38
N SER A 54 -1.92 -5.57 -4.52
CA SER A 54 -3.04 -6.45 -4.85
C SER A 54 -3.71 -6.00 -6.15
N SER A 55 -3.96 -6.92 -7.08
CA SER A 55 -4.73 -6.70 -8.31
C SER A 55 -6.05 -7.48 -8.27
N GLY A 56 -6.63 -7.62 -7.08
CA GLY A 56 -7.90 -8.32 -6.88
C GLY A 56 -9.06 -7.53 -7.49
N GLN A 57 -10.21 -8.19 -7.64
CA GLN A 57 -11.48 -7.50 -7.95
C GLN A 57 -12.26 -7.13 -6.69
N ASP A 58 -11.77 -7.56 -5.53
CA ASP A 58 -12.41 -7.38 -4.24
C ASP A 58 -11.84 -6.14 -3.54
N ASN A 59 -12.38 -5.80 -2.36
CA ASN A 59 -11.81 -4.72 -1.55
C ASN A 59 -10.74 -5.31 -0.62
N GLU A 60 -9.51 -4.83 -0.72
CA GLU A 60 -8.41 -5.13 0.19
C GLU A 60 -8.07 -3.91 1.06
N ALA A 61 -8.09 -4.08 2.38
CA ALA A 61 -8.05 -2.97 3.33
C ALA A 61 -7.31 -3.27 4.63
N TRP A 62 -7.12 -2.20 5.42
CA TRP A 62 -6.40 -2.17 6.70
C TRP A 62 -5.08 -2.94 6.70
N PRO A 63 -4.11 -2.50 5.87
CA PRO A 63 -2.82 -3.12 5.86
C PRO A 63 -2.11 -2.94 7.21
N ASP A 64 -1.27 -3.91 7.53
CA ASP A 64 -0.09 -3.77 8.38
C ASP A 64 1.12 -4.41 7.69
N ILE A 65 2.33 -3.94 7.96
CA ILE A 65 3.54 -4.42 7.28
C ILE A 65 4.70 -4.62 8.27
N SER A 66 5.39 -5.75 8.11
CA SER A 66 6.63 -6.03 8.81
C SER A 66 7.59 -6.83 7.93
N ASN A 67 8.81 -6.33 7.73
CA ASN A 67 9.87 -7.00 6.99
C ASN A 67 9.41 -7.54 5.61
N GLY A 68 8.73 -6.70 4.84
CA GLY A 68 8.19 -7.06 3.53
C GLY A 68 7.00 -8.00 3.52
N THR A 69 6.48 -8.39 4.69
CA THR A 69 5.24 -9.15 4.80
C THR A 69 4.10 -8.20 5.14
N VAL A 70 3.04 -8.23 4.33
CA VAL A 70 1.85 -7.39 4.50
C VAL A 70 0.69 -8.27 4.93
N VAL A 71 0.03 -7.89 6.02
CA VAL A 71 -1.22 -8.51 6.50
C VAL A 71 -2.35 -7.54 6.21
N TYR A 72 -3.47 -8.01 5.67
CA TYR A 72 -4.60 -7.17 5.29
C TYR A 72 -5.92 -7.92 5.36
N VAL A 73 -7.03 -7.20 5.27
CA VAL A 73 -8.37 -7.77 5.19
C VAL A 73 -8.84 -7.73 3.75
N GLU A 74 -9.21 -8.89 3.21
CA GLU A 74 -9.89 -9.01 1.93
C GLU A 74 -11.40 -9.18 2.15
N TYR A 75 -12.21 -8.44 1.40
CA TYR A 75 -13.66 -8.58 1.40
C TYR A 75 -14.16 -9.25 0.14
N VAL A 76 -14.29 -10.57 0.18
CA VAL A 76 -14.88 -11.33 -0.94
C VAL A 76 -16.32 -10.85 -1.17
N LYS A 77 -16.56 -10.20 -2.32
CA LYS A 77 -17.85 -9.59 -2.69
C LYS A 77 -18.46 -8.72 -1.59
N ARG A 78 -17.65 -8.08 -0.74
CA ARG A 78 -18.09 -7.22 0.38
C ARG A 78 -18.90 -7.92 1.49
N THR A 79 -18.83 -9.25 1.60
CA THR A 79 -19.70 -10.01 2.53
C THR A 79 -18.97 -10.84 3.58
N GLN A 80 -17.72 -11.24 3.33
CA GLN A 80 -16.94 -12.06 4.27
C GLN A 80 -15.51 -11.53 4.35
N PRO A 81 -15.09 -10.93 5.49
CA PRO A 81 -13.72 -10.49 5.66
C PRO A 81 -12.81 -11.70 5.94
N ASN A 82 -11.76 -11.85 5.15
CA ASN A 82 -10.68 -12.81 5.36
C ASN A 82 -9.40 -12.07 5.74
N LEU A 83 -8.64 -12.64 6.68
CA LEU A 83 -7.30 -12.15 7.00
C LEU A 83 -6.31 -12.78 6.02
N MET A 84 -5.65 -11.94 5.23
CA MET A 84 -4.76 -12.34 4.16
C MET A 84 -3.34 -11.87 4.42
N VAL A 85 -2.38 -12.58 3.82
CA VAL A 85 -0.96 -12.25 3.89
C VAL A 85 -0.39 -12.28 2.48
N ILE A 86 0.35 -11.23 2.13
CA ILE A 86 1.10 -11.16 0.87
C ILE A 86 2.51 -10.62 1.14
N LYS A 87 3.50 -11.09 0.38
CA LYS A 87 4.83 -10.48 0.40
C LYS A 87 4.87 -9.31 -0.56
N MET A 88 5.47 -8.21 -0.13
CA MET A 88 5.81 -7.12 -1.02
C MET A 88 6.65 -7.67 -2.18
N PRO A 89 6.36 -7.25 -3.42
CA PRO A 89 7.13 -7.71 -4.57
C PRO A 89 8.60 -7.31 -4.39
N ASP A 90 9.49 -8.27 -4.56
CA ASP A 90 10.93 -8.03 -4.67
C ASP A 90 11.18 -7.36 -6.03
N VAL A 91 11.06 -6.03 -6.06
CA VAL A 91 11.43 -5.27 -7.24
C VAL A 91 12.95 -5.19 -7.26
N VAL A 92 13.57 -6.17 -7.93
CA VAL A 92 15.00 -6.15 -8.23
C VAL A 92 15.33 -4.81 -8.91
N ARG A 93 16.41 -4.17 -8.44
CA ARG A 93 16.95 -2.93 -8.98
C ARG A 93 17.37 -3.08 -10.44
#